data_AF-A0A918YVW4-F1
#
_entry.id   AF-A0A918YVW4-F1
#
_cell.length_a   1.000
_cell.length_b   1.000
_cell.length_c   1.000
_cell.angle_alpha   90.00
_cell.angle_beta   90.00
_cell.angle_gamma   90.00
#
_symmetry.space_group_name_H-M   'P 1'
#
loop_
_entity.id
_entity.type
_entity.pdbx_description
1 polymer ?
#
loop_
_entity_poly.entity_id
_entity_poly.type
_entity_poly.pdbx_seq_one_letter_code
_entity_poly.pdbx_strand_id
1 'polypeptide(L)'
;MDENQEFRLRLSEGGPVAHGRLLPEKGSNGSQKFLVYAGAPARGEVLPSFPVRMVSSNRLRERLVDEGKLRPSERWPGRLELSEDVECGSPSAAAEVLLGRSANGWWEWRTEDGRALREFMPGVWAGPNRAWLVRGSNVSGIDLVQRLWLPEGRVTLAASRLRQGVGQGTSKEQLRTFVKEDYDFTATYGQQQDLVEELHAFLSRFKPGDTVCTISGGQLYVGEVTGAVEQVAAEDGRSNLRRPVEWQSTGYPYDELPEELQQKLSAQHDVVDLTSVQALLGGLGQALRGLRHGRPARGLQGDGPRLPAPGPAAPRRGR
;
A
#
# COMPACT_ATOMS: atom_id res chain seq x y z
N MET A 1 -5.20 -26.33 6.33
CA MET A 1 -5.25 -26.18 4.86
C MET A 1 -4.50 -27.36 4.28
N ASP A 2 -5.00 -27.98 3.23
CA ASP A 2 -4.21 -28.96 2.47
C ASP A 2 -3.00 -28.22 1.88
N GLU A 3 -1.78 -28.67 2.20
CA GLU A 3 -0.53 -28.04 1.74
C GLU A 3 -0.40 -28.01 0.21
N ASN A 4 -1.22 -28.81 -0.49
CA ASN A 4 -1.27 -28.91 -1.94
C ASN A 4 -2.46 -28.19 -2.57
N GLN A 5 -3.19 -27.33 -1.84
CA GLN A 5 -4.28 -26.56 -2.43
C GLN A 5 -3.76 -25.65 -3.55
N GLU A 6 -4.11 -26.01 -4.79
CA GLU A 6 -3.80 -25.23 -5.98
C GLU A 6 -4.81 -24.10 -6.18
N PHE A 7 -4.30 -22.97 -6.65
CA PHE A 7 -5.07 -21.81 -7.07
C PHE A 7 -4.76 -21.42 -8.51
N ARG A 8 -5.76 -20.85 -9.17
CA ARG A 8 -5.80 -20.45 -10.57
C ARG A 8 -6.04 -18.96 -10.68
N LEU A 9 -5.39 -18.31 -11.64
CA LEU A 9 -5.57 -16.90 -11.97
C LEU A 9 -5.75 -16.73 -13.48
N ARG A 10 -6.75 -15.97 -13.90
CA ARG A 10 -7.05 -15.68 -15.31
C ARG A 10 -6.58 -14.28 -15.69
N LEU A 11 -5.92 -14.13 -16.84
CA LEU A 11 -5.46 -12.81 -17.30
C LEU A 11 -6.58 -11.92 -17.84
N SER A 12 -7.63 -12.55 -18.36
CA SER A 12 -8.82 -11.94 -18.91
C SER A 12 -9.96 -12.95 -18.84
N GLU A 13 -11.21 -12.48 -18.97
CA GLU A 13 -12.37 -13.37 -19.14
C GLU A 13 -12.13 -14.34 -20.30
N GLY A 14 -12.31 -15.64 -20.04
CA GLY A 14 -12.02 -16.72 -21.01
C GLY A 14 -10.55 -16.84 -21.44
N GLY A 15 -9.61 -16.11 -20.82
CA GLY A 15 -8.19 -16.09 -21.17
C GLY A 15 -7.38 -17.26 -20.59
N PRO A 16 -6.07 -17.30 -20.90
CA PRO A 16 -5.19 -18.34 -20.38
C PRO A 16 -5.04 -18.24 -18.86
N VAL A 17 -4.76 -19.38 -18.23
CA VAL A 17 -4.81 -19.57 -16.79
C VAL A 17 -3.42 -19.87 -16.24
N ALA A 18 -3.01 -19.10 -15.23
CA ALA A 18 -1.85 -19.39 -14.41
C ALA A 18 -2.25 -20.25 -13.21
N HIS A 19 -1.33 -21.11 -12.79
CA HIS A 19 -1.49 -21.99 -11.64
C HIS A 19 -0.41 -21.70 -10.60
N GLY A 20 -0.72 -21.96 -9.33
CA GLY A 20 0.22 -21.79 -8.24
C GLY A 20 -0.36 -22.23 -6.91
N ARG A 21 0.44 -22.11 -5.86
CA ARG A 21 0.04 -22.47 -4.50
C ARG A 21 0.63 -21.54 -3.46
N LEU A 22 -0.05 -21.45 -2.33
CA LEU A 22 0.44 -20.74 -1.16
C LEU A 22 1.54 -21.56 -0.48
N LEU A 23 2.59 -20.89 -0.02
CA LEU A 23 3.69 -21.50 0.69
C LEU A 23 3.57 -21.24 2.20
N PRO A 24 3.99 -22.18 3.07
CA PRO A 24 3.97 -21.97 4.51
C PRO A 24 5.00 -20.92 4.96
N GLU A 25 6.07 -20.73 4.20
CA GLU A 25 7.10 -19.74 4.47
C GLU A 25 6.60 -18.30 4.26
N LYS A 26 7.20 -17.36 4.99
CA LYS A 26 6.92 -15.93 4.87
C LYS A 26 8.06 -15.20 4.16
N GLY A 27 7.69 -14.20 3.37
CA GLY A 27 8.61 -13.24 2.78
C GLY A 27 9.19 -12.29 3.81
N SER A 28 10.13 -11.46 3.40
CA SER A 28 10.83 -10.48 4.26
C SER A 28 9.89 -9.50 4.95
N ASN A 29 8.77 -9.14 4.31
CA ASN A 29 7.76 -8.25 4.88
C ASN A 29 6.81 -8.94 5.88
N GLY A 30 6.79 -10.28 5.92
CA GLY A 30 5.87 -11.09 6.74
C GLY A 30 4.63 -11.62 6.01
N SER A 31 4.43 -11.29 4.73
CA SER A 31 3.40 -11.96 3.92
C SER A 31 3.78 -13.43 3.67
N GLN A 32 2.79 -14.32 3.62
CA GLN A 32 3.03 -15.70 3.15
C GLN A 32 3.48 -15.68 1.69
N LYS A 33 4.48 -16.49 1.37
CA LYS A 33 4.98 -16.59 0.00
C LYS A 33 4.00 -17.33 -0.89
N PHE A 34 4.15 -17.17 -2.19
CA PHE A 34 3.31 -17.83 -3.18
C PHE A 34 4.18 -18.35 -4.33
N LEU A 35 4.00 -19.62 -4.70
CA LEU A 35 4.71 -20.23 -5.81
C LEU A 35 3.83 -20.16 -7.06
N VAL A 36 4.32 -19.53 -8.12
CA VAL A 36 3.68 -19.56 -9.44
C VAL A 36 4.38 -20.61 -10.29
N TYR A 37 3.62 -21.50 -10.92
CA TYR A 37 4.19 -22.59 -11.71
C TYR A 37 4.70 -22.15 -13.08
N ALA A 38 5.67 -22.91 -13.59
CA ALA A 38 6.16 -22.81 -14.95
C ALA A 38 5.01 -22.90 -15.97
N GLY A 39 5.15 -22.17 -17.08
CA GLY A 39 4.12 -22.05 -18.11
C GLY A 39 3.00 -21.06 -17.75
N ALA A 40 3.08 -20.36 -16.62
CA ALA A 40 2.09 -19.36 -16.27
C ALA A 40 2.08 -18.21 -17.28
N PRO A 41 0.92 -17.89 -17.90
CA PRO A 41 0.76 -16.73 -18.76
C PRO A 41 0.93 -15.43 -17.97
N ALA A 42 1.51 -14.41 -18.60
CA ALA A 42 1.52 -13.04 -18.09
C ALA A 42 1.18 -12.03 -19.19
N ARG A 43 0.67 -10.87 -18.80
CA ARG A 43 0.40 -9.77 -19.73
C ARG A 43 1.71 -9.35 -20.42
N GLY A 44 1.66 -8.92 -21.69
CA GLY A 44 2.83 -8.40 -22.40
C GLY A 44 3.37 -7.12 -21.75
N GLU A 45 2.52 -6.09 -21.70
CA GLU A 45 2.85 -4.77 -21.16
C GLU A 45 2.15 -4.49 -19.82
N VAL A 46 2.82 -3.73 -18.94
CA VAL A 46 2.24 -3.30 -17.66
C VAL A 46 1.40 -2.04 -17.81
N LEU A 47 0.44 -1.81 -16.90
CA LEU A 47 -0.29 -0.55 -16.85
C LEU A 47 0.59 0.60 -16.34
N PRO A 48 0.39 1.85 -16.79
CA PRO A 48 1.24 2.99 -16.39
C PRO A 48 1.31 3.26 -14.89
N SER A 49 0.27 2.89 -14.14
CA SER A 49 0.23 3.04 -12.68
C SER A 49 1.02 1.97 -11.92
N PHE A 50 1.36 0.85 -12.58
CA PHE A 50 1.97 -0.31 -11.92
C PHE A 50 3.36 -0.01 -11.34
N PRO A 51 4.31 0.59 -12.08
CA PRO A 51 5.66 0.89 -11.53
C PRO A 51 5.64 1.90 -10.37
N VAL A 52 4.56 2.68 -10.26
CA VAL A 52 4.41 3.70 -9.21
C VAL A 52 3.76 3.13 -7.96
N ARG A 53 2.71 2.32 -8.15
CA ARG A 53 1.88 1.80 -7.04
C ARG A 53 2.44 0.53 -6.43
N MET A 54 2.99 -0.35 -7.25
CA MET A 54 3.45 -1.69 -6.85
C MET A 54 4.92 -1.85 -7.24
N VAL A 55 5.76 -1.11 -6.54
CA VAL A 55 7.18 -0.92 -6.89
C VAL A 55 7.94 -2.23 -6.75
N SER A 56 7.69 -2.98 -5.67
CA SER A 56 8.34 -4.27 -5.42
C SER A 56 8.00 -5.26 -6.51
N SER A 57 6.70 -5.36 -6.85
CA SER A 57 6.20 -6.30 -7.86
C SER A 57 6.66 -5.93 -9.26
N ASN A 58 6.75 -4.63 -9.59
CA ASN A 58 7.33 -4.19 -10.85
C ASN A 58 8.82 -4.55 -10.96
N ARG A 59 9.62 -4.28 -9.93
CA ARG A 59 11.05 -4.66 -9.89
C ARG A 59 11.26 -6.16 -9.98
N LEU A 60 10.40 -6.94 -9.32
CA LEU A 60 10.42 -8.40 -9.43
C LEU A 60 10.15 -8.83 -10.87
N ARG A 61 9.12 -8.27 -11.49
CA ARG A 61 8.76 -8.55 -12.88
C ARG A 61 9.89 -8.20 -13.86
N GLU A 62 10.49 -7.02 -13.73
CA GLU A 62 11.64 -6.58 -14.54
C GLU A 62 12.81 -7.56 -14.43
N ARG A 63 13.16 -7.95 -13.20
CA ARG A 63 14.21 -8.95 -12.95
C ARG A 63 13.91 -10.29 -13.61
N LEU A 64 12.66 -10.77 -13.54
CA LEU A 64 12.28 -12.03 -14.18
C LEU A 64 12.40 -11.95 -15.71
N VAL A 65 12.13 -10.79 -16.31
CA VAL A 65 12.35 -10.57 -17.75
C VAL A 65 13.85 -10.58 -18.07
N ASP A 66 14.66 -9.85 -17.30
CA ASP A 66 16.11 -9.76 -17.50
C ASP A 66 16.80 -11.14 -17.34
N GLU A 67 16.32 -11.96 -16.40
CA GLU A 67 16.79 -13.33 -16.17
C GLU A 67 16.27 -14.32 -17.24
N GLY A 68 15.39 -13.89 -18.15
CA GLY A 68 14.78 -14.76 -19.16
C GLY A 68 13.71 -15.71 -18.62
N LYS A 69 13.36 -15.60 -17.34
CA LYS A 69 12.32 -16.40 -16.68
C LYS A 69 10.91 -16.01 -17.10
N LEU A 70 10.69 -14.73 -17.38
CA LEU A 70 9.45 -14.22 -17.95
C LEU A 70 9.70 -13.75 -19.38
N ARG A 71 9.35 -14.60 -20.35
CA ARG A 71 9.74 -14.43 -21.75
C ARG A 71 8.52 -14.40 -22.68
N PRO A 72 8.63 -13.92 -23.92
CA PRO A 72 7.53 -13.98 -24.89
C PRO A 72 6.97 -15.40 -25.00
N SER A 73 5.64 -15.52 -24.96
CA SER A 73 4.97 -16.82 -25.06
C SER A 73 4.87 -17.28 -26.52
N GLU A 74 5.17 -18.54 -26.75
CA GLU A 74 4.92 -19.21 -28.03
C GLU A 74 3.44 -19.64 -28.16
N ARG A 75 2.76 -19.88 -27.03
CA ARG A 75 1.36 -20.34 -26.97
C ARG A 75 0.37 -19.20 -27.14
N TRP A 76 0.74 -18.00 -26.67
CA TRP A 76 -0.15 -16.85 -26.65
C TRP A 76 0.54 -15.61 -27.22
N PRO A 77 0.29 -15.28 -28.51
CA PRO A 77 0.88 -14.10 -29.15
C PRO A 77 0.62 -12.80 -28.37
N GLY A 78 1.66 -11.98 -28.19
CA GLY A 78 1.59 -10.71 -27.44
C GLY A 78 1.55 -10.86 -25.91
N ARG A 79 1.72 -12.07 -25.38
CA ARG A 79 1.83 -12.36 -23.95
C ARG A 79 3.24 -12.80 -23.58
N LEU A 80 3.52 -12.77 -22.29
CA LEU A 80 4.69 -13.43 -21.73
C LEU A 80 4.27 -14.76 -21.07
N GLU A 81 5.24 -15.60 -20.76
CA GLU A 81 5.06 -16.88 -20.09
C GLU A 81 6.26 -17.17 -19.19
N LEU A 82 6.01 -17.73 -18.02
CA LEU A 82 7.07 -18.19 -17.13
C LEU A 82 7.74 -19.45 -17.68
N SER A 83 9.07 -19.48 -17.72
CA SER A 83 9.82 -20.66 -18.15
C SER A 83 10.05 -21.69 -17.03
N GLU A 84 9.95 -21.27 -15.78
CA GLU A 84 10.16 -22.08 -14.59
C GLU A 84 9.27 -21.60 -13.45
N ASP A 85 9.25 -22.36 -12.35
CA ASP A 85 8.52 -21.98 -11.14
C ASP A 85 9.16 -20.73 -10.51
N VAL A 86 8.32 -19.78 -10.08
CA VAL A 86 8.76 -18.52 -9.47
C VAL A 86 8.13 -18.34 -8.11
N GLU A 87 8.99 -18.18 -7.10
CA GLU A 87 8.58 -17.81 -5.75
C GLU A 87 8.37 -16.29 -5.65
N CYS A 88 7.18 -15.91 -5.20
CA CYS A 88 6.80 -14.53 -4.94
C CYS A 88 6.65 -14.27 -3.44
N GLY A 89 6.99 -13.06 -3.00
CA GLY A 89 6.92 -12.68 -1.58
C GLY A 89 5.50 -12.55 -1.01
N SER A 90 4.47 -12.57 -1.86
CA SER A 90 3.06 -12.59 -1.46
C SER A 90 2.16 -13.09 -2.60
N PRO A 91 0.90 -13.52 -2.32
CA PRO A 91 -0.07 -13.83 -3.35
C PRO A 91 -0.41 -12.63 -4.24
N SER A 92 -0.42 -11.41 -3.67
CA SER A 92 -0.60 -10.18 -4.43
C SER A 92 0.56 -9.95 -5.38
N ALA A 93 1.81 -10.07 -4.92
CA ALA A 93 2.99 -9.95 -5.79
C ALA A 93 2.95 -10.96 -6.94
N ALA A 94 2.54 -12.21 -6.67
CA ALA A 94 2.35 -13.22 -7.71
C ALA A 94 1.30 -12.81 -8.75
N ALA A 95 0.14 -12.32 -8.30
CA ALA A 95 -0.92 -11.86 -9.21
C ALA A 95 -0.47 -10.64 -10.03
N GLU A 96 0.17 -9.68 -9.37
CA GLU A 96 0.66 -8.43 -9.93
C GLU A 96 1.72 -8.63 -11.00
N VAL A 97 2.69 -9.52 -10.74
CA VAL A 97 3.72 -9.91 -11.70
C VAL A 97 3.07 -10.48 -12.95
N LEU A 98 2.03 -11.30 -12.86
CA LEU A 98 1.39 -11.87 -14.04
C LEU A 98 0.47 -10.87 -14.77
N LEU A 99 -0.26 -10.05 -14.01
CA LEU A 99 -1.30 -9.16 -14.53
C LEU A 99 -0.76 -7.81 -15.01
N GLY A 100 0.44 -7.40 -14.57
CA GLY A 100 1.06 -6.13 -14.90
C GLY A 100 0.28 -4.92 -14.37
N ARG A 101 -0.42 -5.07 -13.25
CA ARG A 101 -1.20 -4.02 -12.57
C ARG A 101 -1.31 -4.35 -11.09
N SER A 102 -1.72 -3.37 -10.28
CA SER A 102 -2.17 -3.64 -8.90
C SER A 102 -3.29 -4.68 -8.92
N ALA A 103 -3.13 -5.71 -8.10
CA ALA A 103 -4.02 -6.85 -8.07
C ALA A 103 -4.02 -7.46 -6.66
N ASN A 104 -5.20 -7.72 -6.13
CA ASN A 104 -5.33 -8.32 -4.81
C ASN A 104 -5.32 -9.84 -4.94
N GLY A 105 -4.16 -10.46 -4.68
CA GLY A 105 -3.97 -11.90 -4.84
C GLY A 105 -4.94 -12.75 -4.04
N TRP A 106 -5.46 -12.24 -2.92
CA TRP A 106 -6.44 -12.93 -2.09
C TRP A 106 -7.79 -13.15 -2.80
N TRP A 107 -8.09 -12.35 -3.83
CA TRP A 107 -9.29 -12.41 -4.65
C TRP A 107 -9.05 -12.92 -6.07
N GLU A 108 -7.87 -12.63 -6.62
CA GLU A 108 -7.49 -13.00 -7.98
C GLU A 108 -7.17 -14.49 -8.08
N TRP A 109 -6.51 -15.06 -7.05
CA TRP A 109 -6.25 -16.49 -6.96
C TRP A 109 -7.48 -17.23 -6.46
N ARG A 110 -7.95 -18.20 -7.25
CA ARG A 110 -9.17 -18.98 -6.98
C ARG A 110 -8.95 -20.46 -7.18
N THR A 111 -9.62 -21.28 -6.39
CA THR A 111 -9.67 -22.72 -6.64
C THR A 111 -10.45 -23.04 -7.92
N GLU A 112 -10.40 -24.30 -8.35
CA GLU A 112 -11.14 -24.77 -9.52
C GLU A 112 -12.66 -24.51 -9.43
N ASP A 113 -13.24 -24.68 -8.24
CA ASP A 113 -14.64 -24.42 -7.93
C ASP A 113 -14.96 -22.92 -7.74
N GLY A 114 -13.98 -22.03 -7.95
CA GLY A 114 -14.17 -20.58 -8.01
C GLY A 114 -14.06 -19.85 -6.67
N ARG A 115 -13.75 -20.56 -5.58
CA ARG A 115 -13.57 -19.98 -4.24
C ARG A 115 -12.26 -19.21 -4.17
N ALA A 116 -12.30 -18.01 -3.58
CA ALA A 116 -11.14 -17.14 -3.51
C ALA A 116 -10.15 -17.61 -2.42
N LEU A 117 -8.85 -17.37 -2.63
CA LEU A 117 -7.78 -17.74 -1.68
C LEU A 117 -8.06 -17.25 -0.25
N ARG A 118 -8.65 -16.05 -0.11
CA ARG A 118 -9.08 -15.51 1.18
C ARG A 118 -9.98 -16.44 2.01
N GLU A 119 -10.79 -17.28 1.37
CA GLU A 119 -11.75 -18.17 2.05
C GLU A 119 -11.05 -19.32 2.77
N PHE A 120 -9.79 -19.55 2.44
CA PHE A 120 -8.96 -20.58 3.05
C PHE A 120 -8.07 -19.99 4.16
N MET A 121 -8.13 -18.67 4.40
CA MET A 121 -7.37 -17.99 5.44
C MET A 121 -8.12 -17.91 6.77
N PRO A 122 -7.38 -17.98 7.89
CA PRO A 122 -7.94 -17.70 9.21
C PRO A 122 -8.31 -16.21 9.31
N GLY A 123 -9.62 -15.90 9.33
CA GLY A 123 -10.16 -14.57 9.56
C GLY A 123 -11.32 -14.22 8.64
N VAL A 124 -12.47 -13.84 9.20
CA VAL A 124 -13.63 -13.40 8.41
C VAL A 124 -13.45 -11.94 8.01
N TRP A 125 -12.84 -11.71 6.86
CA TRP A 125 -12.69 -10.36 6.30
C TRP A 125 -13.87 -10.01 5.38
N ALA A 126 -14.92 -9.41 5.95
CA ALA A 126 -16.09 -8.96 5.18
C ALA A 126 -15.97 -7.50 4.72
N GLY A 127 -16.72 -7.16 3.66
CA GLY A 127 -16.93 -5.78 3.20
C GLY A 127 -15.89 -5.22 2.24
N PRO A 128 -16.07 -3.96 1.77
CA PRO A 128 -15.14 -3.28 0.86
C PRO A 128 -13.81 -2.94 1.56
N ASN A 129 -12.76 -2.70 0.77
CA ASN A 129 -11.47 -2.26 1.27
C ASN A 129 -11.59 -0.88 1.92
N ARG A 130 -10.83 -0.68 2.98
CA ARG A 130 -10.84 0.53 3.80
C ARG A 130 -9.55 1.31 3.65
N ALA A 131 -9.54 2.52 4.19
CA ALA A 131 -8.34 3.32 4.33
C ALA A 131 -8.06 3.58 5.80
N TRP A 132 -6.80 3.49 6.19
CA TRP A 132 -6.35 3.64 7.57
C TRP A 132 -5.17 4.59 7.67
N LEU A 133 -5.11 5.36 8.74
CA LEU A 133 -3.88 6.01 9.20
C LEU A 133 -3.26 5.14 10.29
N VAL A 134 -1.95 4.91 10.23
CA VAL A 134 -1.16 4.38 11.36
C VAL A 134 0.01 5.31 11.64
N ARG A 135 0.17 5.76 12.88
CA ARG A 135 1.27 6.63 13.30
C ARG A 135 2.43 5.82 13.86
N GLY A 136 3.63 6.08 13.33
CA GLY A 136 4.88 5.45 13.76
C GLY A 136 6.01 6.43 14.07
N SER A 137 5.77 7.73 13.86
CA SER A 137 6.80 8.78 13.91
C SER A 137 7.14 9.28 15.32
N ASN A 138 6.46 8.78 16.38
CA ASN A 138 6.74 9.16 17.76
C ASN A 138 6.82 7.97 18.74
N VAL A 139 7.25 6.81 18.26
CA VAL A 139 7.42 5.64 19.13
C VAL A 139 8.79 5.74 19.82
N SER A 140 8.81 6.10 21.11
CA SER A 140 10.04 6.22 21.93
C SER A 140 11.10 7.18 21.34
N GLY A 141 10.67 8.23 20.61
CA GLY A 141 11.58 9.21 20.00
C GLY A 141 12.31 8.73 18.74
N ILE A 142 11.93 7.57 18.19
CA ILE A 142 12.49 7.03 16.94
C ILE A 142 11.42 7.09 15.85
N ASP A 143 11.77 7.66 14.71
CA ASP A 143 10.94 7.58 13.50
C ASP A 143 11.06 6.18 12.88
N LEU A 144 10.14 5.29 13.26
CA LEU A 144 10.06 3.93 12.73
C LEU A 144 9.67 3.91 11.25
N VAL A 145 9.03 4.96 10.75
CA VAL A 145 8.54 5.01 9.37
C VAL A 145 9.72 4.93 8.40
N GLN A 146 10.68 5.84 8.57
CA GLN A 146 11.84 5.93 7.66
C GLN A 146 12.83 4.78 7.85
N ARG A 147 13.03 4.34 9.10
CA ARG A 147 14.06 3.35 9.43
C ARG A 147 13.62 1.91 9.20
N LEU A 148 12.33 1.64 9.35
CA LEU A 148 11.82 0.27 9.47
C LEU A 148 10.65 -0.01 8.52
N TRP A 149 9.65 0.86 8.50
CA TRP A 149 8.39 0.56 7.82
C TRP A 149 8.52 0.63 6.31
N LEU A 150 9.06 1.73 5.79
CA LEU A 150 9.27 1.91 4.35
C LEU A 150 10.32 0.92 3.81
N PRO A 151 11.49 0.73 4.45
CA PRO A 151 12.51 -0.18 3.92
C PRO A 151 12.11 -1.65 3.97
N GLU A 152 11.37 -2.08 5.02
CA GLU A 152 11.02 -3.50 5.21
C GLU A 152 9.59 -3.85 4.80
N GLY A 153 8.84 -2.90 4.25
CA GLY A 153 7.48 -3.17 3.76
C GLY A 153 6.53 -3.58 4.88
N ARG A 154 6.49 -2.84 5.98
CA ARG A 154 5.66 -3.19 7.13
C ARG A 154 5.11 -1.98 7.85
N VAL A 155 4.08 -2.20 8.66
CA VAL A 155 3.52 -1.23 9.60
C VAL A 155 3.43 -1.88 10.97
N THR A 156 3.72 -1.13 12.03
CA THR A 156 3.66 -1.64 13.42
C THR A 156 2.75 -0.78 14.28
N LEU A 157 1.99 -1.42 15.17
CA LEU A 157 1.24 -0.75 16.24
C LEU A 157 1.85 -1.14 17.58
N ALA A 158 2.14 -0.13 18.41
CA ALA A 158 2.68 -0.35 19.74
C ALA A 158 1.62 -1.06 20.61
N ALA A 159 1.97 -2.24 21.11
CA ALA A 159 1.11 -3.03 21.98
C ALA A 159 1.92 -3.53 23.18
N SER A 160 2.73 -2.65 23.76
CA SER A 160 3.89 -3.03 24.58
C SER A 160 3.58 -3.92 25.78
N ARG A 161 2.35 -3.89 26.31
CA ARG A 161 1.96 -4.73 27.46
C ARG A 161 0.96 -5.81 27.10
N LEU A 162 0.53 -5.88 25.84
CA LEU A 162 -0.43 -6.87 25.39
C LEU A 162 0.18 -8.26 25.52
N ARG A 163 -0.48 -9.14 26.26
CA ARG A 163 -0.10 -10.55 26.42
C ARG A 163 0.11 -11.29 25.10
N GLN A 164 0.94 -12.33 25.12
CA GLN A 164 1.20 -13.19 23.95
C GLN A 164 -0.03 -14.03 23.58
N GLY A 165 -0.16 -14.35 22.29
CA GLY A 165 -1.26 -15.16 21.75
C GLY A 165 -2.49 -14.33 21.35
N VAL A 166 -2.42 -13.00 21.44
CA VAL A 166 -3.47 -12.12 20.92
C VAL A 166 -3.27 -11.94 19.42
N GLY A 167 -4.10 -12.63 18.66
CA GLY A 167 -4.00 -12.70 17.20
C GLY A 167 -5.23 -12.17 16.48
N GLN A 168 -5.18 -12.34 15.16
CA GLN A 168 -6.27 -11.94 14.26
C GLN A 168 -7.61 -12.55 14.69
N GLY A 169 -8.67 -11.73 14.66
CA GLY A 169 -10.02 -12.19 14.98
C GLY A 169 -10.37 -12.19 16.48
N THR A 170 -9.50 -11.65 17.33
CA THR A 170 -9.84 -11.42 18.74
C THR A 170 -11.00 -10.44 18.83
N SER A 171 -12.02 -10.80 19.63
CA SER A 171 -13.21 -9.97 19.77
C SER A 171 -12.91 -8.68 20.54
N LYS A 172 -13.70 -7.64 20.29
CA LYS A 172 -13.59 -6.36 21.00
C LYS A 172 -13.81 -6.50 22.50
N GLU A 173 -14.68 -7.43 22.92
CA GLU A 173 -14.94 -7.70 24.33
C GLU A 173 -13.72 -8.33 25.02
N GLN A 174 -13.11 -9.35 24.40
CA GLN A 174 -11.86 -9.94 24.90
C GLN A 174 -10.74 -8.91 24.98
N LEU A 175 -10.61 -8.03 23.98
CA LEU A 175 -9.62 -6.96 24.01
C LEU A 175 -9.85 -5.97 25.16
N ARG A 176 -11.10 -5.64 25.51
CA ARG A 176 -11.38 -4.80 26.69
C ARG A 176 -10.88 -5.45 27.97
N THR A 177 -11.10 -6.74 28.13
CA THR A 177 -10.60 -7.50 29.29
C THR A 177 -9.07 -7.48 29.32
N PHE A 178 -8.41 -7.79 28.21
CA PHE A 178 -6.94 -7.80 28.14
C PHE A 178 -6.34 -6.42 28.38
N VAL A 179 -6.87 -5.36 27.77
CA VAL A 179 -6.37 -4.00 27.96
C VAL A 179 -6.56 -3.55 29.41
N LYS A 180 -7.73 -3.83 30.01
CA LYS A 180 -7.97 -3.51 31.41
C LYS A 180 -6.95 -4.19 32.32
N GLU A 181 -6.71 -5.49 32.14
CA GLU A 181 -5.77 -6.25 32.97
C GLU A 181 -4.31 -5.85 32.73
N ASP A 182 -3.90 -5.67 31.48
CA ASP A 182 -2.50 -5.50 31.09
C ASP A 182 -2.01 -4.03 31.18
N TYR A 183 -2.95 -3.06 31.15
CA TYR A 183 -2.63 -1.62 31.11
C TYR A 183 -3.17 -0.83 32.31
N ASP A 184 -3.81 -1.47 33.31
CA ASP A 184 -4.44 -0.80 34.47
C ASP A 184 -3.52 0.22 35.16
N PHE A 185 -2.25 -0.15 35.34
CA PHE A 185 -1.28 0.65 36.06
C PHE A 185 -0.61 1.77 35.23
N THR A 186 -0.92 1.86 33.93
CA THR A 186 -0.24 2.82 33.02
C THR A 186 -1.14 3.68 32.18
N ALA A 187 -2.41 3.31 32.02
CA ALA A 187 -3.34 4.02 31.18
C ALA A 187 -4.58 4.39 31.98
N THR A 188 -5.04 5.63 31.83
CA THR A 188 -6.35 6.05 32.33
C THR A 188 -7.46 5.31 31.61
N TYR A 189 -8.67 5.29 32.18
CA TYR A 189 -9.83 4.63 31.56
C TYR A 189 -10.12 5.11 30.13
N GLY A 190 -9.98 6.41 29.85
CA GLY A 190 -10.12 6.95 28.50
C GLY A 190 -9.06 6.40 27.54
N GLN A 191 -7.79 6.43 27.95
CA GLN A 191 -6.68 5.86 27.16
C GLN A 191 -6.84 4.35 26.93
N GLN A 192 -7.37 3.61 27.90
CA GLN A 192 -7.71 2.19 27.73
C GLN A 192 -8.79 1.99 26.68
N GLN A 193 -9.83 2.83 26.66
CA GLN A 193 -10.88 2.75 25.63
C GLN A 193 -10.31 3.03 24.23
N ASP A 194 -9.49 4.08 24.10
CA ASP A 194 -8.83 4.40 22.83
C ASP A 194 -7.94 3.26 22.35
N LEU A 195 -7.12 2.69 23.24
CA LEU A 195 -6.26 1.55 22.93
C LEU A 195 -7.07 0.32 22.48
N VAL A 196 -8.22 0.06 23.10
CA VAL A 196 -9.11 -1.03 22.67
C VAL A 196 -9.61 -0.80 21.23
N GLU A 197 -10.01 0.43 20.89
CA GLU A 197 -10.46 0.75 19.52
C GLU A 197 -9.33 0.55 18.51
N GLU A 198 -8.13 1.03 18.82
CA GLU A 198 -6.95 0.94 17.96
C GLU A 198 -6.49 -0.51 17.76
N LEU A 199 -6.35 -1.28 18.85
CA LEU A 199 -5.99 -2.70 18.79
C LEU A 199 -7.06 -3.50 18.04
N HIS A 200 -8.34 -3.25 18.31
CA HIS A 200 -9.42 -3.95 17.62
C HIS A 200 -9.44 -3.62 16.12
N ALA A 201 -9.21 -2.36 15.75
CA ALA A 201 -9.06 -1.99 14.35
C ALA A 201 -7.90 -2.76 13.70
N PHE A 202 -6.71 -2.70 14.29
CA PHE A 202 -5.51 -3.31 13.72
C PHE A 202 -5.54 -4.84 13.69
N LEU A 203 -6.12 -5.49 14.70
CA LEU A 203 -6.22 -6.96 14.77
C LEU A 203 -7.35 -7.53 13.91
N SER A 204 -8.50 -6.84 13.87
CA SER A 204 -9.74 -7.45 13.38
C SER A 204 -10.38 -6.73 12.20
N ARG A 205 -10.14 -5.42 12.01
CA ARG A 205 -10.72 -4.66 10.87
C ARG A 205 -9.76 -4.50 9.71
N PHE A 206 -8.46 -4.37 9.96
CA PHE A 206 -7.45 -4.37 8.90
C PHE A 206 -7.46 -5.71 8.16
N LYS A 207 -7.44 -5.63 6.83
CA LYS A 207 -7.33 -6.80 5.97
C LYS A 207 -6.42 -6.54 4.77
N PRO A 208 -5.91 -7.60 4.12
CA PRO A 208 -5.18 -7.44 2.88
C PRO A 208 -6.02 -6.74 1.80
N GLY A 209 -5.41 -5.78 1.11
CA GLY A 209 -6.05 -4.88 0.16
C GLY A 209 -6.54 -3.56 0.75
N ASP A 210 -6.54 -3.41 2.08
CA ASP A 210 -6.79 -2.10 2.70
C ASP A 210 -5.63 -1.15 2.40
N THR A 211 -5.96 0.12 2.18
CA THR A 211 -4.99 1.20 2.08
C THR A 211 -4.53 1.60 3.47
N VAL A 212 -3.22 1.69 3.68
CA VAL A 212 -2.62 2.20 4.91
C VAL A 212 -1.80 3.44 4.60
N CYS A 213 -1.91 4.43 5.46
CA CYS A 213 -1.21 5.70 5.36
C CYS A 213 -0.39 5.94 6.62
N THR A 214 0.73 6.64 6.48
CA THR A 214 1.50 7.13 7.63
C THR A 214 2.13 8.48 7.32
N ILE A 215 2.43 9.27 8.35
CA ILE A 215 3.02 10.60 8.22
C ILE A 215 4.37 10.62 8.92
N SER A 216 5.40 11.01 8.18
CA SER A 216 6.76 11.20 8.69
C SER A 216 7.44 12.34 7.92
N GLY A 217 8.16 13.22 8.63
CA GLY A 217 8.91 14.30 7.99
C GLY A 217 8.09 15.26 7.12
N GLY A 218 6.81 15.50 7.47
CA GLY A 218 5.91 16.34 6.66
C GLY A 218 5.42 15.69 5.36
N GLN A 219 5.65 14.39 5.18
CA GLN A 219 5.21 13.62 4.03
C GLN A 219 4.20 12.56 4.44
N LEU A 220 3.15 12.39 3.63
CA LEU A 220 2.22 11.28 3.68
C LEU A 220 2.73 10.15 2.80
N TYR A 221 2.92 8.98 3.39
CA TYR A 221 3.22 7.75 2.69
C TYR A 221 1.97 6.88 2.62
N VAL A 222 1.75 6.26 1.47
CA VAL A 222 0.57 5.43 1.19
C VAL A 222 1.05 4.05 0.77
N GLY A 223 0.42 3.00 1.28
CA GLY A 223 0.69 1.62 0.93
C GLY A 223 -0.56 0.75 0.99
N GLU A 224 -0.41 -0.51 0.61
CA GLU A 224 -1.46 -1.53 0.66
C GLU A 224 -1.07 -2.64 1.63
N VAL A 225 -1.98 -3.05 2.52
CA VAL A 225 -1.77 -4.19 3.41
C VAL A 225 -1.75 -5.48 2.59
N THR A 226 -0.72 -6.32 2.74
CA THR A 226 -0.56 -7.53 1.91
C THR A 226 -0.78 -8.83 2.67
N GLY A 227 -1.09 -8.78 3.97
CA GLY A 227 -1.15 -9.99 4.80
C GLY A 227 -1.73 -9.81 6.20
N ALA A 228 -1.77 -10.93 6.92
CA ALA A 228 -2.31 -11.03 8.28
C ALA A 228 -1.45 -10.28 9.31
N VAL A 229 -2.06 -9.98 10.46
CA VAL A 229 -1.33 -9.41 11.61
C VAL A 229 -0.49 -10.48 12.28
N GLU A 230 0.69 -10.08 12.73
CA GLU A 230 1.56 -10.87 13.58
C GLU A 230 1.84 -10.12 14.87
N GLN A 231 1.81 -10.84 15.98
CA GLN A 231 2.36 -10.36 17.23
C GLN A 231 3.83 -10.77 17.29
N VAL A 232 4.71 -9.81 17.51
CA VAL A 232 6.15 -10.03 17.66
C VAL A 232 6.56 -9.56 19.05
N ALA A 233 7.29 -10.40 19.76
CA ALA A 233 7.96 -10.00 20.99
C ALA A 233 9.13 -9.07 20.65
N ALA A 234 9.14 -7.86 21.19
CA ALA A 234 10.31 -7.00 21.23
C ALA A 234 11.32 -7.57 22.23
N GLU A 235 12.60 -7.23 22.05
CA GLU A 235 13.73 -7.75 22.85
C GLU A 235 13.61 -7.42 24.35
N ASP A 236 12.77 -6.47 24.73
CA ASP A 236 12.51 -6.05 26.11
C ASP A 236 11.20 -6.64 26.69
N GLY A 237 10.63 -7.65 26.03
CA GLY A 237 9.38 -8.29 26.45
C GLY A 237 8.11 -7.55 26.04
N ARG A 238 8.21 -6.44 25.30
CA ARG A 238 7.05 -5.68 24.81
C ARG A 238 6.47 -6.29 23.54
N SER A 239 5.15 -6.44 23.43
CA SER A 239 4.54 -6.90 22.17
C SER A 239 4.42 -5.76 21.16
N ASN A 240 4.80 -6.01 19.90
CA ASN A 240 4.46 -5.14 18.78
C ASN A 240 3.60 -5.92 17.79
N LEU A 241 2.47 -5.34 17.41
CA LEU A 241 1.66 -5.87 16.34
C LEU A 241 2.23 -5.37 15.03
N ARG A 242 2.42 -6.24 14.04
CA ARG A 242 2.89 -5.85 12.71
C ARG A 242 2.01 -6.40 11.60
N ARG A 243 1.94 -5.67 10.50
CA ARG A 243 1.34 -6.15 9.24
C ARG A 243 2.29 -5.88 8.08
N PRO A 244 2.37 -6.79 7.10
CA PRO A 244 3.11 -6.56 5.86
C PRO A 244 2.35 -5.54 4.99
N VAL A 245 3.10 -4.66 4.34
CA VAL A 245 2.62 -3.54 3.52
C VAL A 245 3.48 -3.39 2.27
N GLU A 246 2.84 -3.21 1.13
CA GLU A 246 3.50 -2.73 -0.10
C GLU A 246 3.38 -1.20 -0.15
N TRP A 247 4.49 -0.49 0.10
CA TRP A 247 4.52 0.97 0.08
C TRP A 247 4.72 1.51 -1.34
N GLN A 248 4.05 2.62 -1.65
CA GLN A 248 4.33 3.40 -2.86
C GLN A 248 5.72 4.05 -2.77
N SER A 249 6.35 4.27 -3.91
CA SER A 249 7.69 4.91 -3.99
C SER A 249 7.68 6.40 -3.65
N THR A 250 6.51 7.05 -3.68
CA THR A 250 6.38 8.51 -3.59
C THR A 250 5.67 8.90 -2.30
N GLY A 251 6.31 9.75 -1.50
CA GLY A 251 5.66 10.50 -0.44
C GLY A 251 4.98 11.75 -0.99
N TYR A 252 3.89 12.16 -0.35
CA TYR A 252 3.11 13.33 -0.73
C TYR A 252 3.27 14.44 0.32
N PRO A 253 3.67 15.67 -0.05
CA PRO A 253 3.81 16.75 0.91
C PRO A 253 2.48 17.03 1.61
N TYR A 254 2.51 17.09 2.95
CA TYR A 254 1.29 17.23 3.76
C TYR A 254 0.52 18.51 3.44
N ASP A 255 1.24 19.60 3.17
CA ASP A 255 0.71 20.92 2.83
C ASP A 255 0.08 20.98 1.42
N GLU A 256 0.43 20.05 0.54
CA GLU A 256 -0.17 19.91 -0.81
C GLU A 256 -1.40 18.99 -0.82
N LEU A 257 -1.77 18.37 0.31
CA LEU A 257 -2.93 17.48 0.38
C LEU A 257 -4.25 18.25 0.37
N PRO A 258 -5.36 17.63 -0.10
CA PRO A 258 -6.69 18.20 0.07
C PRO A 258 -7.03 18.50 1.54
N GLU A 259 -7.71 19.62 1.80
CA GLU A 259 -8.02 20.07 3.17
C GLU A 259 -8.80 19.02 3.97
N GLU A 260 -9.79 18.37 3.35
CA GLU A 260 -10.57 17.29 3.97
C GLU A 260 -9.68 16.12 4.44
N LEU A 261 -8.63 15.81 3.68
CA LEU A 261 -7.67 14.78 4.06
C LEU A 261 -6.77 15.28 5.19
N GLN A 262 -6.28 16.52 5.13
CA GLN A 262 -5.47 17.12 6.21
C GLN A 262 -6.20 17.10 7.55
N GLN A 263 -7.49 17.46 7.57
CA GLN A 263 -8.34 17.45 8.76
C GLN A 263 -8.48 16.06 9.39
N LYS A 264 -8.60 14.99 8.58
CA LYS A 264 -8.62 13.62 9.10
C LYS A 264 -7.24 13.19 9.61
N LEU A 265 -6.20 13.61 8.92
CA LEU A 265 -4.81 13.33 9.25
C LEU A 265 -4.29 14.10 10.46
N SER A 266 -5.02 15.08 11.01
CA SER A 266 -4.62 15.80 12.24
C SER A 266 -5.13 15.15 13.53
N ALA A 267 -5.89 14.05 13.44
CA ALA A 267 -6.39 13.33 14.61
C ALA A 267 -5.25 12.76 15.47
N GLN A 268 -5.36 12.82 16.79
CA GLN A 268 -4.28 12.47 17.74
C GLN A 268 -4.13 10.96 17.98
N HIS A 269 -5.04 10.13 17.45
CA HIS A 269 -5.00 8.67 17.62
C HIS A 269 -3.94 8.00 16.74
N ASP A 270 -3.41 6.87 17.21
CA ASP A 270 -2.40 6.10 16.48
C ASP A 270 -3.00 5.34 15.30
N VAL A 271 -4.28 4.94 15.40
CA VAL A 271 -5.03 4.31 14.31
C VAL A 271 -6.32 5.09 14.02
N VAL A 272 -6.48 5.57 12.79
CA VAL A 272 -7.65 6.34 12.36
C VAL A 272 -8.29 5.73 11.13
N ASP A 273 -9.62 5.59 11.13
CA ASP A 273 -10.38 5.16 9.95
C ASP A 273 -10.51 6.34 8.97
N LEU A 274 -9.85 6.20 7.82
CA LEU A 274 -9.85 7.17 6.72
C LEU A 274 -10.80 6.75 5.58
N THR A 275 -11.65 5.74 5.78
CA THR A 275 -12.51 5.21 4.71
C THR A 275 -13.39 6.30 4.06
N SER A 276 -13.85 7.28 4.84
CA SER A 276 -14.62 8.42 4.32
C SER A 276 -13.88 9.27 3.28
N VAL A 277 -12.54 9.28 3.29
CA VAL A 277 -11.68 10.04 2.38
C VAL A 277 -10.83 9.13 1.47
N GLN A 278 -11.19 7.85 1.35
CA GLN A 278 -10.45 6.87 0.56
C GLN A 278 -10.34 7.25 -0.93
N ALA A 279 -11.36 7.88 -1.49
CA ALA A 279 -11.34 8.34 -2.87
C ALA A 279 -10.23 9.38 -3.12
N LEU A 280 -9.98 10.28 -2.16
CA LEU A 280 -8.91 11.27 -2.23
C LEU A 280 -7.54 10.59 -2.22
N LEU A 281 -7.35 9.59 -1.35
CA LEU A 281 -6.13 8.78 -1.30
C LEU A 281 -5.87 8.03 -2.61
N GLY A 282 -6.92 7.45 -3.21
CA GLY A 282 -6.84 6.77 -4.50
C GLY A 282 -6.49 7.72 -5.67
N GLY A 283 -6.80 9.01 -5.54
CA GLY A 283 -6.46 10.05 -6.52
C GLY A 283 -5.05 10.63 -6.35
N LEU A 284 -4.37 10.38 -5.22
CA LEU A 284 -2.99 10.79 -5.00
C LEU A 284 -2.09 10.14 -6.07
N GLY A 285 -1.30 10.97 -6.74
CA GLY A 285 -0.47 10.61 -7.89
C GLY A 285 -1.07 10.93 -9.28
N GLN A 286 -2.39 11.08 -9.42
CA GLN A 286 -3.02 11.60 -10.65
C GLN A 286 -3.18 13.13 -10.58
N ALA A 287 -3.69 13.66 -9.46
CA ALA A 287 -3.88 15.09 -9.25
C ALA A 287 -2.57 15.90 -9.21
N LEU A 288 -1.52 15.34 -8.60
CA LEU A 288 -0.20 15.98 -8.47
C LEU A 288 0.57 16.05 -9.79
N ARG A 289 0.30 15.17 -10.77
CA ARG A 289 0.83 15.31 -12.14
C ARG A 289 0.18 16.47 -12.87
N GLY A 290 -1.12 16.71 -12.64
CA GLY A 290 -1.84 17.86 -13.19
C GLY A 290 -1.31 19.20 -12.66
N LEU A 291 -0.95 19.26 -11.37
CA LEU A 291 -0.36 20.46 -10.75
C LEU A 291 1.08 20.74 -11.23
N ARG A 292 1.87 19.71 -11.54
CA ARG A 292 3.24 19.87 -12.09
C ARG A 292 3.26 20.33 -13.55
N HIS A 293 2.20 20.07 -14.33
CA HIS A 293 2.05 20.60 -15.69
C HIS A 293 1.21 21.89 -15.78
N GLY A 294 0.78 22.43 -14.64
CA GLY A 294 -0.19 23.53 -14.54
C GLY A 294 0.34 24.80 -13.86
N ARG A 295 1.55 25.26 -14.20
CA ARG A 295 1.92 26.68 -14.04
C ARG A 295 2.77 27.13 -15.23
N PRO A 296 2.22 27.85 -16.23
CA PRO A 296 3.06 28.77 -16.97
C PRO A 296 3.54 29.83 -15.98
N ALA A 297 4.85 30.06 -15.95
CA ALA A 297 5.45 31.18 -15.26
C ALA A 297 4.77 32.45 -15.78
N ARG A 298 3.88 33.06 -14.99
CA ARG A 298 3.45 34.44 -15.19
C ARG A 298 4.69 35.30 -14.93
N GLY A 299 5.41 35.60 -16.00
CA GLY A 299 6.40 36.65 -16.01
C GLY A 299 5.70 37.93 -15.57
N LEU A 300 6.12 38.45 -14.43
CA LEU A 300 5.87 39.82 -14.02
C LEU A 300 6.63 40.72 -15.01
N GLN A 301 6.01 41.04 -16.15
CA GLN A 301 6.36 42.24 -16.90
C GLN A 301 5.61 43.39 -16.23
N GLY A 302 6.35 44.16 -15.42
CA GLY A 302 5.89 45.43 -14.91
C GLY A 302 5.70 46.40 -16.07
N ASP A 303 4.45 46.79 -16.29
CA ASP A 303 4.08 47.90 -17.15
C ASP A 303 4.53 49.21 -16.48
N GLY A 304 5.69 49.71 -16.87
CA GLY A 304 6.11 51.10 -16.60
C GLY A 304 5.48 52.04 -17.64
N PRO A 305 5.04 53.26 -17.26
CA PRO A 305 4.33 54.15 -18.17
C PRO A 305 5.24 54.61 -19.33
N ARG A 306 4.81 54.30 -20.56
CA ARG A 306 5.45 54.74 -21.81
C ARG A 306 5.31 56.26 -21.98
N LEU A 307 6.45 56.96 -22.00
CA LEU A 307 6.55 58.33 -22.53
C LEU A 307 6.28 58.33 -24.05
N PRO A 308 5.58 59.33 -24.60
CA PRO A 308 5.29 59.39 -26.02
C PRO A 308 6.53 59.79 -26.85
N ALA A 309 6.70 59.14 -28.00
CA ALA A 309 7.78 59.39 -28.95
C ALA A 309 7.60 60.72 -29.70
N PRO A 310 8.68 61.44 -30.05
CA PRO A 310 8.60 62.68 -30.81
C PRO A 310 8.21 62.44 -32.27
N GLY A 311 7.31 63.29 -32.79
CA GLY A 311 6.77 63.22 -34.14
C GLY A 311 7.78 63.58 -35.25
N PRO A 312 7.46 63.24 -36.52
CA PRO A 312 8.41 63.30 -37.63
C PRO A 312 8.69 64.74 -38.08
N ALA A 313 9.97 65.05 -38.28
CA ALA A 313 10.44 66.30 -38.87
C ALA A 313 10.08 66.38 -40.37
N ALA A 314 9.41 67.47 -40.76
CA ALA A 314 9.10 67.79 -42.15
C ALA A 314 10.34 68.32 -42.91
N PRO A 315 10.49 68.03 -44.21
CA PRO A 315 11.63 68.51 -44.98
C PRO A 315 11.35 69.83 -45.72
N ARG A 316 12.36 70.71 -45.63
CA ARG A 316 12.89 71.67 -46.64
C ARG A 316 12.05 72.88 -47.05
N ARG A 317 12.68 74.06 -47.07
CA ARG A 317 13.32 74.65 -48.27
C ARG A 317 14.05 75.95 -47.91
N GLY A 318 15.18 76.19 -48.57
CA GLY A 318 15.93 77.44 -48.46
C GLY A 318 15.38 78.55 -49.34
N ARG A 319 15.52 79.78 -48.88
CA ARG A 319 16.29 80.87 -49.50
C ARG A 319 16.48 81.96 -48.45
#